data_AF-X1LS71-F1
#
_entry.id   AF-X1LS71-F1
#
_cell.length_a   1.000
_cell.length_b   1.000
_cell.length_c   1.000
_cell.angle_alpha   90.00
_cell.angle_beta   90.00
_cell.angle_gamma   90.00
#
_symmetry.space_group_name_H-M   'P 1'
#
loop_
_entity.id
_entity.type
_entity.pdbx_description
1 polymer ?
#
loop_
_entity_poly.entity_id
_entity_poly.type
_entity_poly.pdbx_seq_one_letter_code
_entity_poly.pdbx_strand_id
1 'polypeptide(L)'
;MPLTIDSGALYNQISLIMTDVDVVDSISFSRKYSTDDTMFMVTSDLTAGTDSIWRHASDWERVGVSKLAEFDDAEINQVQLSPEFPTDETVYVALSGDDPVIYRSTDAGGDW
;
A
#
# COMPACT_ATOMS: atom_id res chain seq x y z
N MET A 1 -8.68 -20.56 10.67
CA MET A 1 -9.86 -19.85 10.13
C MET A 1 -9.76 -18.42 10.61
N PRO A 2 -9.49 -17.43 9.75
CA PRO A 2 -9.59 -16.04 10.15
C PRO A 2 -11.08 -15.68 10.23
N LEU A 3 -11.47 -15.08 11.33
CA LEU A 3 -12.81 -14.53 11.56
C LEU A 3 -12.75 -13.05 11.16
N THR A 4 -13.62 -12.63 10.25
CA THR A 4 -13.70 -11.23 9.82
C THR A 4 -14.63 -10.46 10.77
N ILE A 5 -14.25 -9.22 11.13
CA ILE A 5 -15.07 -8.32 11.98
C ILE A 5 -16.06 -7.49 11.16
N ASP A 6 -15.97 -7.54 9.82
CA ASP A 6 -16.69 -6.69 8.88
C ASP A 6 -17.56 -7.48 7.87
N SER A 7 -17.74 -8.79 8.07
CA SER A 7 -18.49 -9.66 7.14
C SER A 7 -17.91 -9.77 5.72
N GLY A 8 -16.62 -9.51 5.53
CA GLY A 8 -15.94 -9.73 4.24
C GLY A 8 -16.16 -8.61 3.23
N ALA A 9 -16.34 -7.37 3.71
CA ALA A 9 -16.45 -6.18 2.87
C ALA A 9 -15.10 -5.75 2.29
N LEU A 10 -13.99 -6.03 2.97
CA LEU A 10 -12.64 -5.85 2.45
C LEU A 10 -11.80 -7.11 2.72
N TYR A 11 -11.43 -7.83 1.66
CA TYR A 11 -10.42 -8.87 1.74
C TYR A 11 -9.05 -8.21 1.94
N ASN A 12 -8.68 -7.92 3.19
CA ASN A 12 -7.32 -7.48 3.49
C ASN A 12 -6.39 -8.70 3.46
N GLN A 13 -5.44 -8.69 2.54
CA GLN A 13 -4.46 -9.77 2.41
C GLN A 13 -3.38 -9.57 3.49
N ILE A 14 -3.55 -10.29 4.61
CA ILE A 14 -2.70 -10.21 5.82
C ILE A 14 -1.28 -10.83 5.66
N SER A 15 -0.85 -11.11 4.42
CA SER A 15 0.47 -11.68 4.15
C SER A 15 0.80 -11.67 2.64
N LEU A 16 2.09 -11.77 2.29
CA LEU A 16 2.56 -11.89 0.89
C LEU A 16 2.16 -13.22 0.20
N ILE A 17 1.43 -14.11 0.87
CA ILE A 17 1.24 -15.52 0.51
C ILE A 17 0.50 -15.74 -0.83
N MET A 18 -0.10 -14.70 -1.43
CA MET A 18 -0.90 -14.84 -2.67
C MET A 18 -0.53 -13.85 -3.79
N THR A 19 0.53 -13.07 -3.63
CA THR A 19 1.01 -12.14 -4.66
C THR A 19 2.45 -12.49 -4.99
N ASP A 20 2.79 -12.65 -6.27
CA ASP A 20 4.20 -12.76 -6.63
C ASP A 20 4.85 -11.38 -6.44
N VAL A 21 6.02 -11.35 -5.83
CA VAL A 21 6.77 -10.10 -5.61
C VAL A 21 8.03 -10.22 -6.44
N ASP A 22 7.93 -9.78 -7.70
CA ASP A 22 9.05 -9.77 -8.62
C ASP A 22 10.00 -8.60 -8.31
N VAL A 23 9.42 -7.43 -8.01
CA VAL A 23 10.16 -6.18 -7.81
C VAL A 23 9.67 -5.45 -6.56
N VAL A 24 10.61 -4.79 -5.88
CA VAL A 24 10.31 -3.79 -4.84
C VAL A 24 10.70 -2.43 -5.38
N ASP A 25 9.69 -1.62 -5.73
CA ASP A 25 9.87 -0.35 -6.44
C ASP A 25 10.15 0.80 -5.49
N SER A 26 9.55 0.76 -4.29
CA SER A 26 9.66 1.84 -3.32
C SER A 26 9.46 1.34 -1.89
N ILE A 27 10.17 1.96 -0.94
CA ILE A 27 9.97 1.77 0.50
C ILE A 27 10.03 3.15 1.16
N SER A 28 9.13 3.42 2.10
CA SER A 28 9.15 4.62 2.93
C SER A 28 8.83 4.27 4.39
N PHE A 29 9.59 4.86 5.31
CA PHE A 29 9.52 4.56 6.74
C PHE A 29 8.86 5.70 7.51
N SER A 30 8.11 5.36 8.55
CA SER A 30 7.69 6.35 9.54
C SER A 30 8.91 6.98 10.19
N ARG A 31 8.85 8.27 10.50
CA ARG A 31 9.90 8.93 11.30
C ARG A 31 10.06 8.34 12.70
N LYS A 32 9.05 7.60 13.17
CA LYS A 32 9.06 6.88 14.45
C LYS A 32 9.20 5.37 14.28
N TYR A 33 9.71 4.90 13.13
CA TYR A 33 9.86 3.47 12.80
C TYR A 33 10.47 2.63 13.94
N SER A 34 11.47 3.15 14.66
CA SER A 34 12.08 2.44 15.81
C SER A 34 11.13 2.17 16.99
N THR A 35 9.94 2.76 16.99
CA THR A 35 8.94 2.67 18.04
C THR A 35 7.55 2.28 17.55
N ASP A 36 7.17 2.65 16.32
CA ASP A 36 5.88 2.30 15.72
C ASP A 36 5.95 1.16 14.71
N ASP A 37 7.16 0.78 14.27
CA ASP A 37 7.42 -0.27 13.28
C ASP A 37 6.66 -0.06 11.95
N THR A 38 6.32 1.19 11.65
CA THR A 38 5.52 1.52 10.46
C THR A 38 6.37 1.82 9.24
N MET A 39 6.15 1.05 8.17
CA MET A 39 6.67 1.36 6.84
C MET A 39 5.66 1.01 5.76
N PHE A 40 5.84 1.60 4.59
CA PHE A 40 5.09 1.26 3.38
C PHE A 40 6.04 0.80 2.29
N MET A 41 5.55 -0.11 1.45
CA MET A 41 6.30 -0.69 0.35
C MET A 41 5.42 -0.77 -0.89
N VAL A 42 6.01 -0.49 -2.06
CA VAL A 42 5.39 -0.73 -3.36
C VAL A 42 6.11 -1.90 -4.02
N THR A 43 5.33 -2.82 -4.58
CA THR A 43 5.86 -4.01 -5.28
C THR A 43 5.11 -4.30 -6.57
N SER A 44 5.83 -4.62 -7.64
CA SER A 44 5.26 -5.16 -8.88
C SER A 44 5.26 -6.69 -8.93
N ASP A 45 4.14 -7.25 -9.36
CA ASP A 45 4.00 -8.61 -9.91
C ASP A 45 4.01 -8.48 -11.43
N LEU A 46 5.12 -8.88 -12.06
CA LEU A 46 5.31 -8.79 -13.51
C LEU A 46 4.50 -9.85 -14.27
N THR A 47 4.13 -10.94 -13.59
CA THR A 47 3.33 -12.02 -14.18
C THR A 47 1.86 -11.62 -14.26
N ALA A 48 1.31 -11.07 -13.18
CA ALA A 48 -0.05 -10.52 -13.14
C ALA A 48 -0.14 -9.11 -13.75
N GLY A 49 0.99 -8.42 -13.87
CA GLY A 49 1.08 -7.02 -14.25
C GLY A 49 0.34 -6.12 -13.26
N THR A 50 0.47 -6.39 -11.95
CA THR A 50 -0.19 -5.60 -10.89
C THR A 50 0.84 -5.09 -9.92
N ASP A 51 0.66 -3.85 -9.48
CA ASP A 51 1.42 -3.26 -8.41
C ASP A 51 0.62 -3.34 -7.12
N SER A 52 1.32 -3.38 -5.99
CA SER A 52 0.73 -3.50 -4.66
C SER A 52 1.34 -2.48 -3.73
N ILE A 53 0.50 -1.87 -2.89
CA ILE A 53 0.93 -1.07 -1.76
C ILE A 53 0.77 -1.94 -0.52
N TRP A 54 1.84 -2.10 0.23
CA TRP A 54 1.89 -2.84 1.47
C TRP A 54 2.18 -1.90 2.62
N ARG A 55 1.47 -2.09 3.73
CA ARG A 55 1.77 -1.47 5.02
C ARG A 55 2.33 -2.52 5.94
N HIS A 56 3.35 -2.15 6.70
CA HIS A 56 3.79 -2.89 7.87
C HIS A 56 3.47 -2.08 9.11
N ALA A 57 2.79 -2.70 10.08
CA ALA A 57 2.58 -2.14 11.41
C ALA A 57 2.37 -3.31 12.38
N SER A 58 3.48 -3.96 12.79
CA SER A 58 3.56 -5.29 13.42
C SER A 58 3.49 -6.47 12.45
N ASP A 59 2.57 -6.43 11.48
CA ASP A 59 2.45 -7.43 10.41
C ASP A 59 2.31 -6.72 9.05
N TRP A 60 2.57 -7.47 7.97
CA TRP A 60 2.36 -7.00 6.60
C TRP A 60 0.90 -7.14 6.16
N GLU A 61 0.36 -6.07 5.58
CA GLU A 61 -0.98 -6.05 4.98
C GLU A 61 -0.98 -5.31 3.65
N ARG A 62 -1.79 -5.80 2.70
CA ARG A 62 -1.96 -5.16 1.40
C ARG A 62 -3.04 -4.09 1.51
N VAL A 63 -2.65 -2.83 1.33
CA VAL A 63 -3.51 -1.65 1.48
C VAL A 63 -3.89 -1.02 0.14
N GLY A 64 -3.35 -1.52 -0.97
CA GLY A 64 -3.74 -1.08 -2.30
C GLY A 64 -3.19 -2.00 -3.40
N VAL A 65 -3.83 -1.98 -4.56
CA VAL A 65 -3.44 -2.76 -5.73
C VAL A 65 -3.88 -2.06 -7.02
N SER A 66 -2.99 -1.97 -8.01
CA SER A 66 -3.34 -1.42 -9.32
C SER A 66 -4.38 -2.29 -10.03
N LYS A 67 -5.14 -1.70 -10.95
CA LYS A 67 -6.24 -2.38 -11.69
C LYS A 67 -7.45 -2.76 -10.83
N LEU A 68 -7.55 -2.28 -9.59
CA LEU A 68 -8.83 -2.09 -8.91
C LEU A 68 -9.34 -0.67 -9.18
N ALA A 69 -10.63 -0.43 -8.93
CA ALA A 69 -11.34 0.79 -9.34
C ALA A 69 -10.67 2.11 -8.95
N GLU A 70 -9.84 2.11 -7.90
CA GLU A 70 -9.13 3.30 -7.42
C GLU A 70 -7.88 3.63 -8.24
N PHE A 71 -7.24 2.66 -8.89
CA PHE A 71 -5.91 2.78 -9.50
C PHE A 71 -5.87 2.20 -10.94
N ASP A 72 -6.89 2.52 -11.73
CA ASP A 72 -7.09 1.90 -13.05
C ASP A 72 -5.92 2.17 -14.02
N ASP A 73 -5.39 1.10 -14.62
CA ASP A 73 -4.29 1.03 -15.61
C ASP A 73 -2.98 1.81 -15.31
N ALA A 74 -2.79 2.31 -14.09
CA ALA A 74 -1.61 3.06 -13.71
C ALA A 74 -0.54 2.21 -13.01
N GLU A 75 0.73 2.52 -13.29
CA GLU A 75 1.88 1.95 -12.59
C GLU A 75 2.09 2.68 -11.27
N ILE A 76 2.16 1.96 -10.16
CA ILE A 76 2.46 2.52 -8.84
C ILE A 76 3.97 2.56 -8.66
N ASN A 77 4.58 3.74 -8.58
CA ASN A 77 6.04 3.85 -8.62
C ASN A 77 6.66 4.20 -7.28
N GLN A 78 5.92 4.94 -6.45
CA GLN A 78 6.50 5.54 -5.27
C GLN A 78 5.46 5.68 -4.18
N VAL A 79 5.89 5.39 -2.95
CA VAL A 79 5.15 5.69 -1.73
C VAL A 79 5.97 6.63 -0.85
N GLN A 80 5.31 7.61 -0.23
CA GLN A 80 5.91 8.49 0.77
C GLN A 80 4.94 8.73 1.91
N LEU A 81 5.42 8.49 3.13
CA LEU A 81 4.70 8.89 4.34
C LEU A 81 4.90 10.40 4.57
N SER A 82 3.88 11.05 5.11
CA SER A 82 4.04 12.43 5.54
C SER A 82 5.13 12.55 6.63
N PRO A 83 5.79 13.71 6.75
CA PRO A 83 6.68 14.00 7.87
C PRO A 83 6.07 13.79 9.26
N GLU A 84 4.75 13.94 9.39
CA GLU A 84 4.00 13.87 10.64
C GLU A 84 3.10 12.61 10.68
N PHE A 85 3.42 11.58 9.88
CA PHE A 85 2.65 10.35 9.74
C PHE A 85 2.23 9.70 11.06
N PRO A 86 3.05 9.66 12.12
CA PRO A 86 2.61 9.12 13.42
C PRO A 86 1.43 9.86 14.07
N THR A 87 0.98 10.97 13.49
CA THR A 87 -0.15 11.78 13.97
C THR A 87 -1.21 12.04 12.92
N ASP A 88 -0.83 12.17 11.64
CA ASP A 88 -1.76 12.52 10.56
C ASP A 88 -2.09 11.35 9.62
N GLU A 89 -1.44 10.19 9.82
CA GLU A 89 -1.62 8.94 9.06
C GLU A 89 -1.61 9.14 7.53
N THR A 90 -0.98 10.22 7.05
CA THR A 90 -1.08 10.63 5.66
C THR A 90 -0.02 9.94 4.81
N VAL A 91 -0.47 9.31 3.72
CA VAL A 91 0.39 8.59 2.77
C VAL A 91 0.12 9.10 1.37
N TYR A 92 1.18 9.37 0.62
CA TYR A 92 1.11 9.75 -0.79
C TYR A 92 1.65 8.63 -1.65
N VAL A 93 0.97 8.37 -2.75
CA VAL A 93 1.41 7.40 -3.75
C VAL A 93 1.39 8.05 -5.12
N ALA A 94 2.50 7.92 -5.84
CA ALA A 94 2.65 8.47 -7.19
C ALA A 94 2.45 7.38 -8.23
N LEU A 95 1.52 7.65 -9.15
CA LEU A 95 1.17 6.80 -10.27
C LEU A 95 1.69 7.40 -11.57
N SER A 96 2.28 6.56 -12.42
CA SER A 96 2.62 6.89 -13.81
C SER A 96 1.70 6.16 -14.78
N GLY A 97 1.74 6.58 -16.03
CA GLY A 97 0.90 6.08 -17.10
C GLY A 97 0.47 7.24 -18.00
N ASP A 98 -0.64 7.04 -18.71
CA ASP A 98 -1.19 8.06 -19.61
C ASP A 98 -1.74 9.28 -18.83
N ASP A 99 -2.26 9.07 -17.62
CA ASP A 99 -2.78 10.11 -16.72
C ASP A 99 -2.06 10.05 -15.35
N PRO A 100 -0.85 10.65 -15.23
CA PRO A 100 -0.10 10.61 -13.99
C PRO A 100 -0.82 11.37 -12.87
N VAL A 101 -0.88 10.75 -11.69
CA VAL A 101 -1.67 11.22 -10.56
C VAL A 101 -0.97 10.89 -9.23
N ILE A 102 -1.23 11.72 -8.22
CA ILE A 102 -0.81 11.46 -6.85
C ILE A 102 -2.06 11.21 -6.02
N TYR A 103 -2.17 10.01 -5.47
CA TYR A 103 -3.21 9.66 -4.50
C TYR A 103 -2.77 10.02 -3.09
N ARG A 104 -3.76 10.28 -2.23
CA ARG A 104 -3.52 10.65 -0.85
C ARG A 104 -4.53 9.95 0.06
N SER A 105 -4.02 9.01 0.82
CA SER A 105 -4.71 8.49 2.00
C SER A 105 -4.46 9.38 3.21
N THR A 106 -5.47 9.51 4.08
CA THR A 106 -5.38 10.18 5.39
C THR A 106 -5.71 9.22 6.56
N ASP A 107 -5.68 7.93 6.29
CA ASP A 107 -6.01 6.84 7.23
C ASP A 107 -5.05 5.65 7.06
N ALA A 108 -3.79 5.96 6.74
CA ALA A 108 -2.70 5.00 6.56
C ALA A 108 -2.98 3.91 5.50
N GLY A 109 -3.64 4.27 4.40
CA GLY A 109 -4.00 3.37 3.31
C GLY A 109 -5.26 2.54 3.60
N GLY A 110 -6.13 2.99 4.51
CA GLY A 110 -7.47 2.42 4.65
C GLY A 110 -8.31 2.72 3.41
N ASP A 111 -8.27 3.97 2.97
CA ASP A 111 -8.90 4.52 1.76
C ASP A 111 -7.92 5.47 1.02
N TRP A 112 -8.09 5.64 -0.31
CA TRP A 112 -7.17 6.39 -1.19
C TRP A 112 -7.78 7.56 -1.97
#